data_AF-A0A6B3GKX6-F1
#
_entry.id   AF-A0A6B3GKX6-F1
#
_cell.length_a   1.000
_cell.length_b   1.000
_cell.length_c   1.000
_cell.angle_alpha   90.00
_cell.angle_beta   90.00
_cell.angle_gamma   90.00
#
_symmetry.space_group_name_H-M   'P 1'
#
loop_
_entity.id
_entity.type
_entity.pdbx_description
1 polymer ?
#
loop_
_entity_poly.entity_id
_entity_poly.type
_entity_poly.pdbx_seq_one_letter_code
_entity_poly.pdbx_strand_id
1 'polypeptide(L)' 'VVDLHGRLDRVVCLSCGAFSPRRELAHRLEAANEGFAPVASSLNPDGDADLTDEQVGDFRVVPCAACGGVLKPDVVF' A
#
# COMPACT_ATOMS: atom_id res chain seq x y z
N VAL A 1 -12.46 5.25 -20.75
CA VAL A 1 -11.75 4.03 -20.29
C VAL A 1 -12.50 3.50 -19.09
N VAL A 2 -12.62 2.17 -18.94
CA VAL A 2 -13.27 1.52 -17.79
C VAL A 2 -12.24 0.63 -17.11
N ASP A 3 -11.99 0.85 -15.83
CA ASP A 3 -10.99 0.13 -15.04
C ASP A 3 -11.64 -1.07 -14.32
N LEU A 4 -11.79 -2.19 -15.04
CA LEU A 4 -12.50 -3.38 -14.53
C LEU A 4 -11.90 -3.97 -13.25
N HIS A 5 -10.58 -3.85 -13.09
CA HIS A 5 -9.85 -4.37 -11.91
C HIS A 5 -9.49 -3.26 -10.92
N GLY A 6 -10.12 -2.09 -11.04
CA GLY A 6 -9.80 -0.92 -10.23
C GLY A 6 -8.48 -0.28 -10.64
N ARG A 7 -7.88 0.48 -9.72
CA ARG A 7 -6.72 1.34 -9.96
C ARG A 7 -5.73 1.33 -8.80
N LEU A 8 -4.44 1.18 -9.13
CA LEU A 8 -3.32 1.17 -8.17
C LEU A 8 -2.88 2.57 -7.71
N ASP A 9 -3.26 3.64 -8.42
CA ASP A 9 -2.86 5.01 -8.06
C ASP A 9 -3.69 5.63 -6.92
N ARG A 10 -4.66 4.88 -6.37
CA ARG A 10 -5.49 5.30 -5.24
C ARG A 10 -5.69 4.17 -4.22
N VAL A 11 -6.06 4.57 -3.01
CA VAL A 11 -6.24 3.70 -1.84
C VAL A 11 -7.59 4.02 -1.22
N VAL A 12 -8.32 2.98 -0.82
CA VAL A 12 -9.62 3.07 -0.13
C VAL A 12 -9.48 2.62 1.33
N CYS A 13 -10.13 3.33 2.24
CA CYS A 13 -10.31 2.84 3.61
C CYS A 13 -11.49 1.87 3.67
N LEU A 14 -11.24 0.67 4.18
CA LEU A 14 -12.26 -0.37 4.31
C LEU A 14 -13.30 -0.08 5.42
N SER A 15 -13.01 0.87 6.31
CA SER A 15 -13.90 1.23 7.42
C SER A 15 -14.82 2.41 7.10
N CYS A 16 -14.33 3.45 6.42
CA CYS A 16 -15.09 4.67 6.15
C CYS A 16 -15.29 5.00 4.67
N GLY A 17 -14.69 4.22 3.75
CA GLY A 17 -14.80 4.44 2.31
C GLY A 17 -14.02 5.63 1.77
N ALA A 18 -13.24 6.33 2.60
CA ALA A 18 -12.44 7.47 2.16
C ALA A 18 -11.37 7.03 1.15
N PHE A 19 -11.23 7.81 0.07
CA PHE A 19 -10.19 7.63 -0.93
C PHE A 19 -9.03 8.60 -0.71
N SER A 20 -7.82 8.14 -1.01
CA SER A 20 -6.62 9.00 -1.05
C SER A 20 -5.68 8.56 -2.18
N PRO A 21 -4.83 9.48 -2.71
CA PRO A 21 -3.79 9.11 -3.67
C PRO A 21 -2.79 8.12 -3.07
N ARG A 22 -2.39 7.09 -3.81
CA ARG A 22 -1.42 6.09 -3.34
C ARG A 22 -0.06 6.70 -2.98
N ARG A 23 0.33 7.78 -3.67
CA ARG A 23 1.54 8.56 -3.39
C ARG A 23 1.56 9.16 -1.97
N GLU A 24 0.40 9.55 -1.45
CA GLU A 24 0.31 10.08 -0.09
C GLU A 24 0.55 8.98 0.93
N LEU A 25 -0.05 7.80 0.72
CA LEU A 25 0.26 6.62 1.52
C LEU A 25 1.74 6.23 1.42
N ALA A 26 2.38 6.36 0.24
CA ALA A 26 3.79 6.05 0.06
C ALA A 26 4.69 6.91 0.98
N HIS A 27 4.51 8.23 0.96
CA HIS A 27 5.28 9.12 1.84
C HIS A 27 5.07 8.83 3.33
N ARG A 28 3.86 8.47 3.73
CA ARG A 28 3.55 8.12 5.12
C ARG A 28 4.20 6.79 5.54
N LEU A 29 4.24 5.81 4.64
CA LEU A 29 4.94 4.54 4.87
C LEU A 29 6.46 4.75 4.92
N GLU A 30 7.03 5.55 4.02
CA GLU A 30 8.45 5.91 4.04
C GLU A 30 8.85 6.55 5.39
N ALA A 31 8.06 7.52 5.86
CA ALA A 31 8.32 8.18 7.14
C ALA A 31 8.17 7.24 8.36
N ALA A 32 7.25 6.26 8.30
CA ALA A 32 7.05 5.30 9.39
C ALA A 32 8.09 4.17 9.41
N ASN A 33 8.80 3.97 8.29
CA ASN A 33 9.73 2.87 8.03
C ASN A 33 11.08 3.40 7.57
N GLU A 34 11.65 4.36 8.31
CA GLU A 34 12.96 4.93 8.00
C GLU A 34 14.02 3.83 7.92
N GLY A 35 14.79 3.81 6.83
CA GLY A 35 15.82 2.80 6.58
C GLY A 35 15.32 1.48 5.99
N PHE A 36 14.01 1.33 5.74
CA PHE A 36 13.47 0.16 5.04
C PHE A 36 13.91 0.15 3.57
N ALA A 37 14.87 -0.70 3.24
CA ALA A 37 15.44 -0.86 1.90
C ALA A 37 15.61 -2.35 1.56
N PRO A 38 14.52 -3.09 1.35
CA PRO A 38 14.59 -4.51 1.05
C PRO A 38 15.14 -4.75 -0.37
N VAL A 39 15.58 -5.97 -0.63
CA VAL A 39 16.04 -6.41 -1.95
C VAL A 39 15.04 -7.41 -2.49
N ALA A 40 14.32 -7.01 -3.54
CA ALA A 40 13.34 -7.85 -4.21
C ALA A 40 14.01 -8.86 -5.14
N SER A 41 13.52 -10.09 -5.14
CA SER A 41 13.97 -11.13 -6.08
C SER A 41 13.27 -11.00 -7.44
N SER A 42 12.05 -10.48 -7.46
CA SER A 42 11.24 -10.27 -8.66
C SER A 42 10.20 -9.15 -8.46
N LEU A 43 9.63 -8.65 -9.57
CA LEU A 43 8.52 -7.70 -9.59
C LEU A 43 7.38 -8.25 -10.44
N ASN A 44 6.17 -8.21 -9.91
CA ASN A 44 4.95 -8.70 -10.55
C ASN A 44 4.21 -7.59 -11.33
N PRO A 45 3.32 -7.93 -12.28
CA PRO A 45 2.60 -6.95 -13.11
C PRO A 45 1.67 -5.98 -12.36
N ASP A 46 1.24 -6.34 -11.16
CA ASP A 46 0.44 -5.52 -10.24
C ASP A 46 1.30 -4.59 -9.37
N GLY A 47 2.62 -4.66 -9.51
CA GLY A 47 3.58 -3.86 -8.75
C GLY A 47 4.01 -4.50 -7.43
N ASP A 48 3.58 -5.73 -7.14
CA ASP A 48 4.08 -6.47 -5.98
C ASP A 48 5.54 -6.89 -6.18
N ALA A 49 6.30 -6.87 -5.09
CA ALA A 49 7.70 -7.30 -5.07
C ALA A 49 7.83 -8.56 -4.21
N ASP A 50 8.56 -9.55 -4.71
CA ASP A 50 8.80 -10.78 -3.96
C ASP A 50 9.86 -10.52 -2.88
N LEU A 51 9.40 -10.44 -1.62
CA LEU A 51 10.19 -10.24 -0.41
C LEU A 51 9.97 -11.41 0.56
N THR A 52 10.99 -11.74 1.35
CA THR A 52 10.86 -12.76 2.40
C THR A 52 10.16 -12.22 3.65
N ASP A 53 9.61 -13.11 4.48
CA ASP A 53 8.97 -12.74 5.75
C ASP A 53 9.93 -11.96 6.67
N GLU A 54 11.21 -12.33 6.68
CA GLU A 54 12.24 -11.62 7.46
C GLU A 54 12.46 -10.19 6.97
N GLN A 55 12.37 -9.95 5.65
CA GLN A 55 12.53 -8.62 5.09
C GLN A 55 11.37 -7.70 5.48
N VAL A 56 10.17 -8.23 5.69
CA VAL A 56 8.96 -7.44 6.01
C VAL A 56 8.56 -7.47 7.49
N GLY A 57 9.23 -8.28 8.31
CA GLY A 57 8.84 -8.54 9.70
C GLY A 57 8.70 -7.29 10.59
N ASP A 58 9.55 -6.29 10.37
CA ASP A 58 9.52 -5.02 11.12
C ASP A 58 8.77 -3.89 10.38
N PHE A 59 8.15 -4.19 9.24
CA PHE A 59 7.44 -3.19 8.44
C PHE A 59 6.16 -2.73 9.14
N ARG A 60 6.01 -1.41 9.27
CA ARG A 60 4.88 -0.75 9.92
C ARG A 60 3.91 -0.21 8.89
N VAL A 61 2.70 -0.76 8.90
CA VAL A 61 1.57 -0.23 8.11
C VAL A 61 0.98 0.98 8.84
N VAL A 62 0.56 2.00 8.08
CA VAL A 62 -0.08 3.20 8.63
C VAL A 62 -1.60 3.17 8.43
N PRO A 63 -2.41 3.64 9.40
CA PRO A 63 -3.86 3.56 9.32
C PRO A 63 -4.46 4.67 8.43
N CYS A 64 -5.77 4.63 8.19
CA CYS A 64 -6.50 5.72 7.55
C CYS A 64 -6.36 7.02 8.36
N ALA A 65 -6.00 8.12 7.69
CA ALA A 65 -5.86 9.43 8.33
C ALA A 65 -7.18 10.02 8.83
N ALA A 66 -8.33 9.56 8.29
CA ALA A 66 -9.64 10.06 8.66
C ALA A 66 -10.28 9.33 9.85
N CYS A 67 -10.08 8.01 9.97
CA CYS A 67 -10.78 7.20 10.98
C CYS A 67 -9.92 6.13 11.68
N GLY A 68 -8.64 5.98 11.34
CA GLY A 68 -7.79 4.94 11.91
C GLY A 68 -7.97 3.53 11.31
N GLY A 69 -8.90 3.35 10.36
CA GLY A 69 -9.22 2.05 9.75
C GLY A 69 -8.15 1.51 8.79
N VAL A 70 -8.35 0.27 8.34
CA VAL A 70 -7.45 -0.42 7.39
C VAL A 70 -7.56 0.20 5.99
N LEU A 71 -6.41 0.36 5.36
CA LEU A 71 -6.28 0.87 3.99
C LEU A 71 -6.00 -0.28 3.02
N LYS A 72 -6.59 -0.22 1.83
CA LYS A 72 -6.37 -1.18 0.74
C LYS A 72 -6.13 -0.41 -0.57
N PRO A 73 -5.17 -0.80 -1.42
CA PRO A 73 -5.12 -0.32 -2.80
C PRO A 73 -6.48 -0.54 -3.47
N ASP A 74 -6.94 0.39 -4.30
CA ASP A 74 -8.27 0.28 -4.90
C ASP A 74 -8.28 -0.63 -6.14
N VAL A 75 -7.77 -1.84 -5.97
CA VAL A 75 -7.84 -2.92 -6.96
C VAL A 75 -8.80 -4.01 -6.51
N VAL A 76 -9.35 -4.73 -7.48
CA VAL A 76 -10.11 -5.95 -7.21
C VAL A 76 -9.10 -7.10 -7.10
N PHE A 77 -9.10 -7.78 -5.95
CA PHE A 77 -8.34 -9.02 -5.72
C PHE A 77 -9.21 -10.24 -6.03
#